data_AF-J4V1R1-F1
#
_entry.id   AF-J4V1R1-F1
#
_cell.length_a   1.000
_cell.length_b   1.000
_cell.length_c   1.000
_cell.angle_alpha   90.00
_cell.angle_beta   90.00
_cell.angle_gamma   90.00
#
_symmetry.space_group_name_H-M   'P 1'
#
loop_
_entity.id
_entity.type
_entity.pdbx_description
1 polymer ?
#
loop_
_entity_poly.entity_id
_entity_poly.type
_entity_poly.pdbx_seq_one_letter_code
_entity_poly.pdbx_strand_id
1 'polypeptide(L)' 'MAKQYFDSQNIEYSLHDVENVETFNELLNRNPSARTMPQIFINDQLIGGYTDLIEWLKQ' A
#
# COMPACT_ATOMS: atom_id res chain seq x y z
N MET A 1 -2.25 -10.43 -5.04
CA MET A 1 -3.56 -10.20 -4.40
C MET A 1 -3.96 -8.73 -4.42
N ALA A 2 -3.32 -7.82 -3.68
CA ALA A 2 -3.68 -6.37 -3.71
C ALA A 2 -3.66 -5.76 -5.13
N LYS A 3 -2.55 -5.92 -5.86
CA LYS A 3 -2.40 -5.41 -7.24
C LYS A 3 -3.51 -5.91 -8.19
N GLN A 4 -3.84 -7.20 -8.09
CA GLN A 4 -4.86 -7.84 -8.94
C GLN A 4 -6.27 -7.32 -8.64
N TYR A 5 -6.54 -6.97 -7.38
CA TYR A 5 -7.80 -6.35 -6.99
C TYR A 5 -7.95 -4.97 -7.65
N PHE A 6 -6.94 -4.11 -7.53
CA PHE A 6 -6.96 -2.79 -8.17
C PHE A 6 -7.09 -2.89 -9.69
N ASP A 7 -6.35 -3.81 -10.31
CA ASP A 7 -6.44 -4.10 -11.75
C ASP A 7 -7.86 -4.54 -12.16
N SER A 8 -8.48 -5.43 -11.38
CA SER A 8 -9.86 -5.89 -11.63
C SER A 8 -10.92 -4.81 -11.39
N GLN A 9 -10.65 -3.85 -10.52
CA GLN A 9 -11.53 -2.70 -10.27
C GLN A 9 -11.22 -1.51 -11.19
N ASN A 10 -10.25 -1.64 -12.09
CA ASN A 10 -9.76 -0.56 -12.95
C ASN A 10 -9.35 0.70 -12.15
N ILE A 11 -8.82 0.49 -10.94
CA ILE A 11 -8.35 1.57 -10.07
C ILE A 11 -6.88 1.83 -10.42
N GLU A 12 -6.56 3.08 -10.75
CA GLU A 12 -5.17 3.48 -10.93
C GLU A 12 -4.40 3.41 -9.61
N TYR A 13 -3.28 2.70 -9.60
CA TYR A 13 -2.40 2.60 -8.44
C TYR A 13 -0.95 2.80 -8.86
N SER A 14 -0.18 3.48 -8.01
CA SER A 14 1.26 3.59 -8.17
C SER A 14 1.94 2.51 -7.34
N LEU A 15 2.73 1.65 -8.01
CA LEU A 15 3.54 0.68 -7.31
C LEU A 15 4.86 1.32 -6.88
N HIS A 16 5.06 1.40 -5.57
CA HIS A 16 6.32 1.78 -4.98
C HIS A 16 7.08 0.53 -4.55
N ASP A 17 8.11 0.18 -5.32
CA ASP A 17 8.94 -0.99 -5.03
C ASP A 17 9.97 -0.68 -3.95
N VAL A 18 9.85 -1.37 -2.82
CA VAL A 18 10.69 -1.20 -1.63
C VAL A 18 12.02 -1.94 -1.73
N GLU A 19 12.28 -2.66 -2.82
CA GLU A 19 13.63 -3.15 -3.14
C GLU A 19 14.57 -1.97 -3.43
N ASN A 20 14.04 -0.83 -3.89
CA ASN A 20 14.81 0.40 -3.99
C ASN A 20 14.92 1.07 -2.62
N VAL A 21 16.16 1.34 -2.19
CA VAL A 21 16.49 1.99 -0.92
C VAL A 21 15.81 3.35 -0.78
N GLU A 22 15.67 4.12 -1.87
CA GLU A 22 15.00 5.42 -1.83
C GLU A 22 13.51 5.28 -1.49
N THR A 23 12.80 4.37 -2.17
CA THR A 23 11.40 4.06 -1.90
C THR A 23 11.19 3.49 -0.50
N PHE A 24 12.11 2.65 -0.02
CA PHE A 24 12.05 2.09 1.32
C PHE A 24 12.23 3.18 2.38
N ASN A 25 13.17 4.11 2.18
CA ASN A 25 13.36 5.25 3.06
C ASN A 25 12.13 6.17 3.06
N GLU A 26 11.54 6.46 1.89
CA GLU A 26 10.27 7.20 1.78
C GLU A 26 9.14 6.50 2.55
N LEU A 27 9.03 5.17 2.42
CA LEU A 27 8.06 4.39 3.18
C LEU A 27 8.29 4.52 4.69
N LEU A 28 9.53 4.40 5.17
CA LEU A 28 9.86 4.53 6.59
C LEU A 28 9.68 5.95 7.11
N ASN A 29 9.92 6.98 6.28
CA ASN A 29 9.64 8.37 6.61
C ASN A 29 8.14 8.60 6.82
N ARG A 30 7.30 8.00 5.97
CA ARG A 30 5.84 8.10 6.07
C ARG A 30 5.26 7.20 7.17
N ASN A 31 5.79 5.99 7.32
CA ASN A 31 5.40 5.01 8.31
C ASN A 31 6.62 4.29 8.89
N PRO A 32 7.23 4.80 9.98
CA PRO A 32 8.36 4.14 10.63
C PRO A 32 7.99 2.81 11.28
N SER A 33 6.69 2.54 11.43
CA SER A 33 6.15 1.28 11.95
C SER A 33 5.86 0.25 10.85
N ALA A 34 6.18 0.53 9.59
CA ALA A 34 6.02 -0.40 8.48
C ALA A 34 6.91 -1.64 8.67
N ARG A 35 6.34 -2.72 9.22
CA ARG A 35 7.05 -3.98 9.51
C ARG A 35 6.67 -5.14 8.60
N THR A 36 5.59 -5.00 7.85
CA THR A 36 5.03 -6.06 7.00
C THR A 36 4.69 -5.49 5.63
N MET A 37 4.80 -6.29 4.58
CA MET A 37 4.41 -5.90 3.22
C MET A 37 3.24 -6.78 2.75
N PRO A 38 2.34 -6.27 1.87
CA PRO A 38 2.33 -4.93 1.28
C PRO A 38 1.85 -3.85 2.27
N GLN A 39 2.32 -2.61 2.10
CA GLN A 39 1.77 -1.42 2.77
C GLN A 39 0.99 -0.61 1.74
N ILE A 40 -0.26 -0.30 2.04
CA ILE A 40 -1.19 0.35 1.12
C ILE A 40 -1.55 1.72 1.68
N PHE A 41 -1.40 2.72 0.83
CA PHE A 41 -1.73 4.11 1.13
C PHE A 41 -2.79 4.60 0.15
N ILE A 42 -3.83 5.25 0.64
CA ILE A 42 -4.89 5.86 -0.16
C ILE A 42 -5.05 7.29 0.32
N ASN A 43 -4.94 8.28 -0.57
CA ASN A 43 -4.99 9.71 -0.24
C ASN A 43 -4.01 10.12 0.88
N ASP A 44 -2.76 9.65 0.81
CA ASP A 44 -1.71 9.84 1.84
C ASP A 44 -2.04 9.25 3.23
N GLN A 45 -3.17 8.55 3.39
CA GLN A 45 -3.50 7.82 4.60
C GLN A 45 -3.01 6.38 4.51
N LEU A 46 -2.28 5.93 5.53
CA LEU A 46 -1.91 4.53 5.69
C LEU A 46 -3.18 3.71 5.96
N ILE A 47 -3.50 2.80 5.03
CA ILE A 47 -4.56 1.81 5.22
C ILE A 47 -4.01 0.59 5.93
N GLY A 48 -2.78 0.16 5.58
CA GLY A 48 -2.12 -0.98 6.19
C GLY A 48 -1.85 -2.10 5.18
N GLY A 49 -2.17 -3.34 5.57
CA GLY A 49 -1.95 -4.52 4.75
C GLY A 49 -3.04 -4.75 3.69
N TYR A 50 -2.92 -5.87 2.98
CA TYR A 50 -3.98 -6.32 2.06
C TYR A 50 -5.31 -6.57 2.78
N THR A 51 -5.29 -7.14 3.99
CA THR A 51 -6.50 -7.39 4.77
C THR A 51 -7.22 -6.07 5.10
N ASP A 52 -6.48 -5.08 5.58
CA ASP A 52 -7.01 -3.75 5.91
C ASP A 52 -7.61 -3.07 4.67
N LEU A 53 -6.98 -3.21 3.49
CA LEU A 53 -7.55 -2.73 2.22
C LEU A 53 -8.93 -3.36 1.96
N ILE A 54 -9.06 -4.68 2.08
CA ILE A 54 -10.33 -5.38 1.82
C ILE A 54 -11.41 -4.93 2.81
N GLU A 55 -11.05 -4.68 4.07
CA GLU A 55 -11.99 -4.12 5.05
C GLU A 55 -12.38 -2.68 4.72
N TRP A 56 -11.44 -1.84 4.30
CA TRP A 56 -11.70 -0.46 3.89
C TRP A 56 -12.66 -0.37 2.71
N LEU A 57 -12.54 -1.28 1.73
CA LEU A 57 -13.40 -1.33 0.55
C LEU A 57 -14.82 -1.87 0.81
N LYS A 58 -15.04 -2.51 1.95
CA LYS A 58 -16.36 -3.06 2.33
C LYS A 58 -17.26 -2.04 3.01
N GLN A 59 -16.74 -0.86 3.36
CA GLN A 59 -17.53 0.26 3.89
C GLN A 59 -18.35 0.91 2.80
#